data_AF-A0A699QYN9-F1
#
_entry.id   AF-A0A699QYN9-F1
#
_cell.length_a   1.000
_cell.length_b   1.000
_cell.length_c   1.000
_cell.angle_alpha   90.00
_cell.angle_beta   90.00
_cell.angle_gamma   90.00
#
_symmetry.space_group_name_H-M   'P 1'
#
loop_
_entity.id
_entity.type
_entity.pdbx_description
1 polymer ?
#
loop_
_entity_poly.entity_id
_entity_poly.type
_entity_poly.pdbx_seq_one_letter_code
_entity_poly.pdbx_strand_id
1 'polypeptide(L)'
;VKEFASLINLKTALLNEGFVDFSVKYLGELWVLLEFSSSKKKEAFRVNVGASSWFSEIRQASLDIIPDGRIVWVEVEGIPLKLWTMNTFKRISTKWGDLIDVDDIDESYFHSKRLCLYTKSSLNIYENFKIIFQGKVFWIRTKEVPGWVSDLIEESEEEEQSDVGSLEGDNKMNEDDLC
;
A
#
# COMPACT_ATOMS: atom_id res chain seq x y z
N VAL A 1 0.74 -10.08 -9.52
CA VAL A 1 -0.54 -9.34 -9.46
C VAL A 1 -0.66 -8.49 -10.72
N LYS A 2 -1.87 -8.21 -11.23
CA LYS A 2 -2.05 -7.52 -12.52
C LYS A 2 -1.55 -6.07 -12.54
N GLU A 3 -1.84 -5.34 -11.47
CA GLU A 3 -1.57 -3.91 -11.36
C GLU A 3 -1.39 -3.52 -9.89
N PHE A 4 -0.89 -2.30 -9.65
CA PHE A 4 -0.61 -1.81 -8.29
C PHE A 4 -1.87 -1.73 -7.43
N ALA A 5 -2.98 -1.20 -7.95
CA ALA A 5 -4.25 -1.14 -7.22
C ALA A 5 -4.78 -2.53 -6.80
N SER A 6 -4.48 -3.56 -7.60
CA SER A 6 -4.80 -4.95 -7.28
C SER A 6 -3.93 -5.52 -6.16
N LEU A 7 -2.72 -4.98 -5.95
CA LEU A 7 -1.82 -5.41 -4.87
C LEU A 7 -2.38 -5.02 -3.50
N ILE A 8 -2.87 -3.77 -3.39
CA ILE A 8 -3.47 -3.20 -2.18
C ILE A 8 -4.72 -3.99 -1.79
N ASN A 9 -5.58 -4.29 -2.77
CA ASN A 9 -6.85 -4.98 -2.53
C ASN A 9 -6.74 -6.52 -2.53
N LEU A 10 -5.53 -7.07 -2.67
CA LEU A 10 -5.34 -8.49 -2.93
C LEU A 10 -5.89 -9.37 -1.80
N LYS A 11 -5.60 -9.00 -0.56
CA LYS A 11 -6.01 -9.79 0.61
C LYS A 11 -7.53 -9.85 0.71
N THR A 12 -8.18 -8.69 0.64
CA THR A 12 -9.66 -8.55 0.61
C THR A 12 -10.28 -9.33 -0.55
N ALA A 13 -9.69 -9.26 -1.74
CA ALA A 13 -10.16 -9.99 -2.89
C ALA A 13 -10.16 -11.51 -2.68
N LEU A 14 -9.08 -12.05 -2.10
CA LEU A 14 -8.98 -13.49 -1.83
C LEU A 14 -9.89 -13.92 -0.68
N LEU A 15 -10.10 -13.07 0.33
CA LEU A 15 -11.09 -13.30 1.39
C LEU A 15 -12.51 -13.41 0.81
N ASN A 16 -12.88 -12.52 -0.11
CA ASN A 16 -14.18 -12.54 -0.79
C ASN A 16 -14.40 -13.80 -1.65
N GLU A 17 -13.33 -14.42 -2.13
CA GLU A 17 -13.34 -15.71 -2.82
C GLU A 17 -13.40 -16.92 -1.87
N GLY A 18 -13.49 -16.68 -0.55
CA GLY A 18 -13.62 -17.70 0.48
C GLY A 18 -12.30 -18.25 1.06
N PHE A 19 -11.16 -17.61 0.75
CA PHE A 19 -9.88 -18.00 1.33
C PHE A 19 -9.64 -17.24 2.63
N VAL A 20 -9.66 -17.93 3.78
CA VAL A 20 -9.57 -17.29 5.12
C VAL A 20 -8.29 -17.62 5.90
N ASP A 21 -7.37 -18.39 5.32
CA ASP A 21 -6.19 -18.91 6.03
C ASP A 21 -5.01 -19.05 5.05
N PHE A 22 -4.48 -17.87 4.72
CA PHE A 22 -3.31 -17.68 3.88
C PHE A 22 -2.56 -16.43 4.36
N SER A 23 -1.27 -16.35 4.06
CA SER A 23 -0.50 -15.11 4.23
C SER A 23 -0.01 -14.60 2.88
N VAL A 24 0.09 -13.28 2.78
CA VAL A 24 0.65 -12.58 1.63
C VAL A 24 1.97 -11.97 2.06
N LYS A 25 3.05 -12.27 1.34
CA LYS A 25 4.36 -11.63 1.53
C LYS A 25 4.77 -10.96 0.25
N TYR A 26 5.10 -9.68 0.32
CA TYR A 26 5.62 -8.96 -0.84
C TYR A 26 7.01 -9.48 -1.22
N LEU A 27 7.23 -9.75 -2.50
CA LEU A 27 8.54 -10.19 -3.00
C LEU A 27 9.29 -9.08 -3.72
N GLY A 28 8.61 -8.07 -4.24
CA GLY A 28 9.17 -7.06 -5.15
C GLY A 28 8.30 -6.88 -6.38
N GLU A 29 8.43 -5.75 -7.06
CA GLU A 29 7.59 -5.37 -8.22
C GLU A 29 6.08 -5.55 -7.96
N LEU A 30 5.41 -6.42 -8.72
CA LEU A 30 4.03 -6.86 -8.49
C LEU A 30 3.98 -8.35 -8.11
N TRP A 31 5.09 -8.89 -7.60
CA TRP A 31 5.19 -10.26 -7.11
C TRP A 31 4.85 -10.35 -5.64
N VAL A 32 4.01 -11.33 -5.32
CA VAL A 32 3.64 -11.71 -3.96
C VAL A 32 3.80 -13.21 -3.79
N LEU A 33 4.21 -13.61 -2.60
CA LEU A 33 4.18 -14.98 -2.16
C LEU A 33 2.89 -15.21 -1.38
N LEU A 34 2.08 -16.15 -1.86
CA LEU A 34 0.93 -16.65 -1.14
C LEU A 34 1.33 -17.95 -0.43
N GLU A 35 1.22 -17.95 0.89
CA GLU A 35 1.46 -19.12 1.72
C GLU A 35 0.14 -19.64 2.28
N PHE A 36 -0.15 -20.92 2.03
CA PHE A 36 -1.38 -21.57 2.47
C PHE A 36 -1.07 -22.61 3.53
N SER A 37 -1.95 -22.77 4.52
CA SER A 37 -1.77 -23.74 5.60
C SER A 37 -1.80 -25.21 5.16
N SER A 38 -2.30 -25.51 3.96
CA SER A 38 -2.31 -26.87 3.42
C SER A 38 -2.24 -26.92 1.91
N SER A 39 -1.74 -28.04 1.37
CA SER A 39 -1.72 -28.30 -0.07
C SER A 39 -3.12 -28.31 -0.69
N LYS A 40 -4.15 -28.71 0.07
CA LYS A 40 -5.54 -28.73 -0.40
C LYS A 40 -6.08 -27.32 -0.67
N LYS A 41 -5.81 -26.36 0.22
CA LYS A 41 -6.22 -24.95 0.05
C LYS A 41 -5.49 -24.30 -1.13
N LYS A 42 -4.20 -24.57 -1.26
CA LYS A 42 -3.40 -24.12 -2.41
C LYS A 42 -3.94 -24.65 -3.75
N GLU A 43 -4.32 -25.93 -3.81
CA GLU A 43 -4.89 -26.49 -5.04
C GLU A 43 -6.27 -25.89 -5.32
N ALA A 44 -7.10 -25.68 -4.29
CA ALA A 44 -8.38 -24.98 -4.43
C ALA A 44 -8.20 -23.54 -4.95
N PHE A 45 -7.19 -22.82 -4.49
CA PHE A 45 -6.81 -21.51 -5.03
C PHE A 45 -6.45 -21.58 -6.51
N ARG A 46 -5.64 -22.57 -6.90
CA ARG A 46 -5.14 -22.70 -8.28
C ARG A 46 -6.25 -22.92 -9.31
N VAL A 47 -7.34 -23.57 -8.92
CA VAL A 47 -8.49 -23.83 -9.80
C VAL A 47 -9.62 -22.80 -9.65
N ASN A 48 -9.55 -21.90 -8.66
CA ASN A 48 -10.54 -20.84 -8.49
C ASN A 48 -10.31 -19.74 -9.54
N VAL A 49 -11.31 -19.53 -10.41
CA VAL A 49 -11.28 -18.55 -11.50
C VAL A 49 -11.32 -17.10 -11.00
N GLY A 50 -12.12 -16.82 -9.97
CA GLY A 50 -12.24 -15.49 -9.37
C GLY A 50 -10.93 -15.02 -8.77
N ALA A 51 -10.33 -15.82 -7.90
CA ALA A 51 -9.00 -15.59 -7.34
C ALA A 51 -7.93 -15.48 -8.43
N SER A 52 -7.92 -16.40 -9.41
CA SER A 52 -6.93 -16.39 -10.50
C SER A 52 -7.03 -15.13 -11.36
N SER A 53 -8.20 -14.51 -11.45
CA SER A 53 -8.42 -13.30 -12.24
C SER A 53 -7.64 -12.07 -11.75
N TRP A 54 -7.11 -12.07 -10.53
CA TRP A 54 -6.30 -10.97 -9.98
C TRP A 54 -4.82 -11.01 -10.39
N PHE A 55 -4.40 -12.10 -11.04
CA PHE A 55 -3.01 -12.35 -11.39
C PHE A 55 -2.81 -12.39 -12.91
N SER A 56 -1.70 -11.82 -13.37
CA SER A 56 -1.22 -12.02 -14.75
C SER A 56 -0.52 -13.36 -14.91
N GLU A 57 0.13 -13.83 -13.83
CA GLU A 57 0.88 -15.08 -13.78
C GLU A 57 0.76 -15.68 -12.37
N ILE A 58 0.55 -17.00 -12.31
CA ILE A 58 0.57 -17.80 -11.08
C ILE A 58 1.54 -18.94 -11.31
N ARG A 59 2.54 -19.06 -10.44
CA ARG A 59 3.53 -20.14 -10.49
C ARG A 59 3.82 -20.69 -9.11
N GLN A 60 4.37 -21.89 -9.08
CA GLN A 60 4.87 -22.48 -7.85
C GLN A 60 6.03 -21.64 -7.32
N ALA A 61 5.97 -21.24 -6.04
CA ALA A 61 7.04 -20.52 -5.39
C ALA A 61 8.34 -21.36 -5.41
N SER A 62 9.44 -20.70 -5.76
CA SER A 62 10.82 -21.20 -5.69
C SER A 62 11.70 -20.15 -5.05
N LEU A 63 12.78 -20.58 -4.38
CA LEU A 63 13.80 -19.70 -3.84
C LEU A 63 14.64 -19.01 -4.93
N ASP A 64 14.59 -19.51 -6.17
CA ASP A 64 15.30 -18.94 -7.31
C ASP A 64 14.59 -17.72 -7.91
N ILE A 65 13.40 -17.36 -7.41
CA ILE A 65 12.68 -16.19 -7.88
C ILE A 65 13.35 -14.94 -7.31
N ILE A 66 14.01 -14.18 -8.18
CA ILE A 66 14.61 -12.89 -7.86
C ILE A 66 13.83 -11.84 -8.66
N PRO A 67 13.03 -10.97 -8.01
CA PRO A 67 12.42 -9.83 -8.69
C PRO A 67 13.50 -8.83 -9.15
N ASP A 68 13.29 -8.26 -10.33
CA ASP A 68 14.24 -7.32 -10.96
C ASP A 68 14.13 -5.89 -10.39
N GLY A 69 13.14 -5.64 -9.53
CA GLY A 69 12.86 -4.33 -8.98
C GLY A 69 11.93 -4.36 -7.78
N ARG A 70 11.54 -3.17 -7.35
CA ARG A 70 10.69 -2.96 -6.18
C ARG A 70 9.89 -1.67 -6.30
N ILE A 71 8.68 -1.72 -5.76
CA ILE A 71 7.86 -0.55 -5.47
C ILE A 71 8.36 0.10 -4.17
N VAL A 72 8.50 1.41 -4.17
CA VAL A 72 8.94 2.22 -3.02
C VAL A 72 8.16 3.52 -2.93
N TRP A 73 7.94 4.00 -1.72
CA TRP A 73 7.48 5.35 -1.48
C TRP A 73 8.68 6.27 -1.23
N VAL A 74 8.70 7.42 -1.89
CA VAL A 74 9.73 8.45 -1.73
C VAL A 74 9.06 9.75 -1.27
N GLU A 75 9.51 10.29 -0.16
CA GLU A 75 9.12 11.62 0.29
C GLU A 75 10.00 12.67 -0.41
N VAL A 76 9.35 13.64 -1.04
CA VAL A 76 9.99 14.71 -1.81
C VAL A 76 9.67 16.07 -1.18
N GLU A 77 10.71 16.74 -0.70
CA GLU A 77 10.63 18.03 0.00
C GLU A 77 11.23 19.16 -0.85
N GLY A 78 10.71 20.38 -0.66
CA GLY A 78 11.30 21.60 -1.24
C GLY A 78 10.80 21.96 -2.63
N ILE A 79 9.84 21.22 -3.19
CA ILE A 79 9.16 21.61 -4.43
C ILE A 79 8.27 22.83 -4.12
N PRO A 80 8.44 23.98 -4.80
CA PRO A 80 7.52 25.10 -4.65
C PRO A 80 6.08 24.70 -4.98
N LEU A 81 5.12 25.09 -4.16
CA LEU A 81 3.70 24.70 -4.31
C LEU A 81 3.14 24.93 -5.73
N LYS A 82 3.50 26.05 -6.37
CA LYS A 82 3.10 26.35 -7.76
C LYS A 82 3.58 25.33 -8.81
N LEU A 83 4.50 24.44 -8.45
CA LEU A 83 5.04 23.37 -9.29
C LEU A 83 4.48 22.00 -8.93
N TRP A 84 3.57 21.89 -7.96
CA TRP A 84 2.94 20.63 -7.56
C TRP A 84 1.94 20.20 -8.62
N THR A 85 2.47 19.57 -9.66
CA THR A 85 1.69 19.04 -10.77
C THR A 85 2.16 17.63 -11.04
N MET A 86 1.26 16.78 -11.55
CA MET A 86 1.60 15.40 -11.92
C MET A 86 2.78 15.35 -12.90
N ASN A 87 2.88 16.33 -13.81
CA ASN A 87 4.02 16.42 -14.73
C ASN A 87 5.35 16.72 -14.03
N THR A 88 5.36 17.57 -13.01
CA THR A 88 6.56 17.82 -12.19
C THR A 88 6.96 16.56 -11.45
N PHE A 89 6.00 15.88 -10.80
CA PHE A 89 6.25 14.66 -10.04
C PHE A 89 6.80 13.55 -10.95
N LYS A 90 6.20 13.34 -12.12
CA LYS A 90 6.68 12.39 -13.13
C LYS A 90 8.09 12.73 -13.62
N ARG A 91 8.42 14.01 -13.81
CA ARG A 91 9.78 14.42 -14.20
C ARG A 91 10.79 14.16 -13.10
N ILE A 92 10.43 14.41 -11.85
CA ILE A 92 11.31 14.16 -10.70
C ILE A 92 11.53 12.64 -10.54
N SER A 93 10.48 11.83 -10.64
CA SER A 93 10.56 10.38 -10.44
C SER A 93 11.49 9.68 -11.41
N THR A 94 11.60 10.16 -12.66
CA THR A 94 12.47 9.54 -13.70
C THR A 94 13.94 9.41 -13.30
N LYS A 95 14.37 10.11 -12.25
CA LYS A 95 15.70 9.97 -11.66
C LYS A 95 15.93 8.60 -11.01
N TRP A 96 14.87 7.96 -10.50
CA TRP A 96 14.94 6.68 -9.79
C TRP A 96 14.08 5.59 -10.42
N GLY A 97 13.04 5.95 -11.19
CA GLY A 97 12.18 4.97 -11.84
C GLY A 97 10.86 5.54 -12.36
N ASP A 98 9.89 4.65 -12.52
CA ASP A 98 8.58 4.96 -13.07
C ASP A 98 7.61 5.37 -11.97
N LEU A 99 6.94 6.51 -12.15
CA LEU A 99 5.88 6.95 -11.23
C LEU A 99 4.67 6.03 -11.36
N ILE A 100 4.32 5.35 -10.28
CA ILE A 100 3.12 4.52 -10.17
C ILE A 100 1.97 5.35 -9.63
N ASP A 101 2.21 6.05 -8.53
CA ASP A 101 1.16 6.74 -7.79
C ASP A 101 1.71 7.97 -7.06
N VAL A 102 0.83 8.87 -6.68
CA VAL A 102 1.13 10.08 -5.92
C VAL A 102 0.17 10.15 -4.77
N ASP A 103 0.71 10.29 -3.56
CA ASP A 103 -0.09 10.30 -2.34
C ASP A 103 -1.07 11.47 -2.36
N ASP A 104 -2.36 11.17 -2.26
CA ASP A 104 -3.49 12.11 -2.24
C ASP A 104 -3.90 12.51 -0.81
N ILE A 105 -3.14 12.10 0.23
CA ILE A 105 -3.43 12.49 1.62
C ILE A 105 -3.58 14.03 1.71
N ASP A 106 -4.75 14.39 2.24
CA ASP A 106 -5.35 15.71 2.43
C ASP A 106 -4.39 16.90 2.27
N GLU A 107 -4.78 17.88 1.44
CA GLU A 107 -4.05 19.12 1.08
C GLU A 107 -3.58 19.99 2.29
N SER A 108 -3.77 19.51 3.52
CA SER A 108 -3.29 20.10 4.76
C SER A 108 -1.75 20.23 4.88
N TYR A 109 -0.94 19.43 4.16
CA TYR A 109 0.51 19.39 4.34
C TYR A 109 1.32 19.63 3.04
N PHE A 110 1.54 20.90 2.67
CA PHE A 110 2.33 21.27 1.47
C PHE A 110 3.86 21.31 1.66
N HIS A 111 4.39 20.70 2.72
CA HIS A 111 5.84 20.73 3.00
C HIS A 111 6.60 19.62 2.28
N SER A 112 5.93 18.50 1.98
CA SER A 112 6.47 17.36 1.24
C SER A 112 5.36 16.68 0.42
N LYS A 113 5.73 16.01 -0.67
CA LYS A 113 4.82 15.14 -1.43
C LYS A 113 5.43 13.76 -1.51
N ARG A 114 4.62 12.71 -1.32
CA ARG A 114 5.07 11.33 -1.46
C ARG A 114 4.75 10.80 -2.86
N LEU A 115 5.73 10.13 -3.46
CA LEU A 115 5.65 9.52 -4.77
C LEU A 115 5.88 8.02 -4.64
N CYS A 116 4.98 7.22 -5.18
CA CYS A 116 5.13 5.77 -5.29
C CYS A 116 5.82 5.44 -6.62
N LEU A 117 6.97 4.78 -6.55
CA LEU A 117 7.83 4.53 -7.70
C LEU A 117 8.06 3.03 -7.88
N TYR A 118 8.04 2.56 -9.12
CA TYR A 118 8.72 1.32 -9.51
C TYR A 118 10.19 1.64 -9.77
N THR A 119 11.11 1.01 -9.06
CA THR A 119 12.56 1.18 -9.27
C THR A 119 13.26 -0.17 -9.41
N LYS A 120 14.25 -0.22 -10.30
CA LYS A 120 15.22 -1.32 -10.42
C LYS A 120 16.50 -1.06 -9.61
N SER A 121 16.59 0.09 -8.93
CA SER A 121 17.71 0.39 -8.06
C SER A 121 17.69 -0.50 -6.83
N SER A 122 18.80 -1.20 -6.60
CA SER A 122 19.05 -1.93 -5.35
C SER A 122 19.49 -1.00 -4.21
N LEU A 123 19.87 0.24 -4.51
CA LEU A 123 20.26 1.24 -3.52
C LEU A 123 19.06 2.01 -3.01
N ASN A 124 19.13 2.44 -1.75
CA ASN A 124 18.16 3.33 -1.13
C ASN A 124 18.17 4.70 -1.81
N ILE A 125 16.98 5.26 -2.00
CA ILE A 125 16.85 6.62 -2.54
C ILE A 125 17.06 7.61 -1.39
N TYR A 126 18.19 8.32 -1.41
CA TYR A 126 18.47 9.41 -0.48
C TYR A 126 19.35 10.45 -1.15
N GLU A 127 18.71 11.46 -1.74
CA GLU A 127 19.40 12.40 -2.63
C GLU A 127 18.90 13.84 -2.45
N ASN A 128 19.84 14.77 -2.63
CA ASN A 128 19.57 16.20 -2.71
C ASN A 128 19.99 16.70 -4.09
N PHE A 129 19.11 17.43 -4.77
CA PHE A 129 19.40 17.96 -6.11
C PHE A 129 18.71 19.31 -6.32
N LYS A 130 19.04 19.96 -7.43
CA LYS A 130 18.49 21.26 -7.81
C LYS A 130 17.48 21.09 -8.94
N ILE A 131 16.38 21.83 -8.86
CA ILE A 131 15.52 22.11 -10.01
C ILE A 131 15.57 23.61 -10.33
N ILE A 132 15.46 23.95 -11.60
CA ILE A 132 15.47 25.34 -12.07
C ILE A 132 14.11 25.65 -12.66
N PHE A 133 13.47 26.72 -12.17
CA PHE A 133 12.20 27.20 -12.69
C PHE A 133 12.20 28.72 -12.78
N GLN A 134 11.98 29.26 -14.00
CA GLN A 134 12.00 30.70 -14.28
C GLN A 134 13.27 31.40 -13.75
N GLY A 135 14.44 30.79 -13.99
CA GLY A 135 15.74 31.32 -13.54
C GLY A 135 16.02 31.20 -12.04
N LYS A 136 15.07 30.69 -11.24
CA LYS A 136 15.27 30.44 -9.81
C LYS A 136 15.64 28.99 -9.56
N VAL A 137 16.59 28.78 -8.65
CA VAL A 137 17.07 27.47 -8.23
C VAL A 137 16.37 27.06 -6.94
N PHE A 138 15.84 25.85 -6.92
CA PHE A 138 15.22 25.24 -5.73
C PHE A 138 15.96 23.96 -5.37
N TRP A 139 16.28 23.80 -4.09
CA TRP A 139 16.87 22.58 -3.56
C TRP A 139 15.76 21.60 -3.20
N ILE A 140 15.80 20.43 -3.81
CA ILE A 140 14.90 19.32 -3.57
C ILE A 140 15.64 18.29 -2.74
N ARG A 141 14.98 17.79 -1.70
CA ARG A 141 15.48 16.69 -0.87
C ARG A 141 14.54 15.51 -1.02
N THR A 142 15.12 14.33 -1.17
CA THR A 142 14.37 13.10 -1.36
C THR A 142 14.90 12.01 -0.47
N LYS A 143 13.99 11.27 0.15
CA LYS A 143 14.30 10.12 0.98
C LYS A 143 13.25 9.05 0.80
N GLU A 144 13.69 7.82 0.66
CA GLU A 144 12.84 6.65 0.68
C GLU A 144 12.18 6.49 2.05
N VAL A 145 10.91 6.11 2.06
CA VAL A 145 10.12 5.92 3.28
C VAL A 145 10.03 4.42 3.58
N PRO A 146 10.68 3.93 4.64
CA PRO A 146 10.63 2.50 5.00
C PRO A 146 9.25 2.10 5.54
N GLY A 147 8.89 0.83 5.41
CA GLY A 147 7.69 0.23 6.04
C GLY A 147 6.40 0.33 5.24
N TRP A 148 6.21 1.39 4.47
CA TRP A 148 4.93 1.71 3.83
C TRP A 148 4.40 0.66 2.84
N VAL A 149 5.29 -0.06 2.15
CA VAL A 149 4.86 -1.14 1.24
C VAL A 149 4.31 -2.35 2.01
N SER A 150 4.76 -2.55 3.25
CA SER A 150 4.22 -3.60 4.13
C SER A 150 2.80 -3.24 4.58
N ASP A 151 2.60 -1.98 4.96
CA ASP A 151 1.30 -1.47 5.41
C ASP A 151 0.21 -1.67 4.33
N LEU A 152 0.53 -1.43 3.05
CA LEU A 152 -0.39 -1.65 1.92
C LEU A 152 -0.95 -3.08 1.80
N ILE A 153 -0.26 -4.08 2.36
CA ILE A 153 -0.62 -5.49 2.25
C ILE A 153 -1.23 -6.00 3.58
N GLU A 154 -0.97 -5.29 4.68
CA GLU A 154 -1.40 -5.67 6.03
C GLU A 154 -2.74 -5.04 6.45
N GLU A 155 -3.18 -3.94 5.84
CA GLU A 155 -4.35 -3.08 6.19
C GLU A 155 -5.77 -3.72 6.18
N SER A 156 -5.91 -5.04 6.36
CA SER A 156 -7.21 -5.70 6.55
C SER A 156 -7.47 -6.10 8.01
N GLU A 157 -7.30 -5.18 8.95
CA GLU A 157 -7.95 -5.32 10.26
C GLU A 157 -9.28 -4.57 10.17
N GLU A 158 -10.38 -5.34 10.15
CA GLU A 158 -11.74 -4.81 10.13
C GLU A 158 -11.97 -3.93 11.37
N GLU A 159 -12.47 -2.70 11.15
CA GLU A 159 -13.07 -1.90 12.22
C GLU A 159 -14.15 -2.76 12.90
N GLU A 160 -13.96 -3.09 14.18
CA GLU A 160 -14.98 -3.75 14.98
C GLU A 160 -16.24 -2.87 14.95
N GLN A 161 -17.25 -3.29 14.20
CA GLN A 161 -18.60 -2.74 14.31
C GLN A 161 -19.07 -3.03 15.73
N SER A 162 -18.97 -2.03 16.61
CA SER A 162 -19.65 -2.05 17.89
C SER A 162 -21.16 -2.13 17.64
N ASP A 163 -21.71 -3.34 17.74
CA ASP A 163 -23.14 -3.58 17.70
C ASP A 163 -23.79 -2.77 18.84
N VAL A 164 -24.52 -1.73 18.45
CA VAL A 164 -25.39 -0.96 19.33
C VAL A 164 -26.55 -1.85 19.74
N GLY A 165 -26.37 -2.58 20.84
CA GLY A 165 -27.44 -3.29 21.54
C GLY A 165 -28.29 -2.32 22.35
N SER A 166 -29.32 -1.74 21.71
CA SER A 166 -30.42 -1.08 22.40
C SER A 166 -31.27 -2.11 23.16
N LEU A 167 -31.44 -1.93 24.47
CA LEU A 167 -32.58 -2.45 25.21
C LEU A 167 -33.13 -1.31 26.07
N GLU A 168 -34.22 -0.71 25.58
CA GLU A 168 -35.16 0.05 26.40
C GLU A 168 -35.77 -0.87 27.47
N GLY A 169 -35.90 -0.32 28.68
CA GLY A 169 -36.58 -0.97 29.79
C GLY A 169 -36.75 0.01 30.95
N ASP A 170 -37.69 0.95 30.81
CA ASP A 170 -38.20 1.77 31.89
C ASP A 170 -38.67 0.90 33.08
N ASN A 171 -38.22 1.22 34.30
CA ASN A 171 -39.10 1.35 35.46
C ASN A 171 -38.39 1.89 36.72
N LYS A 172 -38.78 3.12 37.08
CA LYS A 172 -39.08 3.69 38.41
C LYS A 172 -38.24 3.31 39.65
N MET A 173 -37.71 4.38 40.25
CA MET A 173 -37.38 4.66 41.66
C MET A 173 -37.83 3.64 42.72
N ASN A 174 -36.92 3.38 43.68
CA ASN A 174 -37.21 3.46 45.11
C ASN A 174 -35.98 4.02 45.85
N GLU A 175 -36.23 5.03 46.68
CA GLU A 175 -35.33 5.51 47.74
C GLU A 175 -35.25 4.49 48.89
N ASP A 176 -34.26 4.71 49.76
CA ASP A 176 -34.02 4.10 51.08
C ASP A 176 -33.28 2.75 51.11
N ASP A 177 -31.98 2.74 51.46
CA ASP A 177 -31.56 2.52 52.85
C ASP A 177 -30.04 2.66 53.08
N LEU A 178 -29.70 2.95 54.34
CA LEU A 178 -28.43 3.41 54.92
C LEU A 178 -27.19 2.49 54.81
N CYS A 179 -26.01 3.11 54.62
CA CYS A 179 -24.82 3.15 55.50
C CYS A 179 -23.52 3.41 54.71
#